data_AF-A0A5N9HBI4-F1
#
_entry.id   AF-A0A5N9HBI4-F1
#
_cell.length_a   1.000
_cell.length_b   1.000
_cell.length_c   1.000
_cell.angle_alpha   90.00
_cell.angle_beta   90.00
_cell.angle_gamma   90.00
#
_symmetry.space_group_name_H-M   'P 1'
#
loop_
_entity.id
_entity.type
_entity.pdbx_description
1 polymer ?
#
loop_
_entity_poly.entity_id
_entity_poly.type
_entity_poly.pdbx_seq_one_letter_code
_entity_poly.pdbx_strand_id
1 'polypeptide(L)'
;MAETNWGEIYKELGAKPIINAIGSVTMLGGSTPAPEVKEAMAQADISYIPLMELEEKAGQVIADMASVEAAYITSGAGSALTLATAALMAGDDDDKIQQLPDTTGMKNEILIQTRQRYWYDRCLELAGAKLVEFGSEEETTREDLENAIGP
;
A
#
# COMPACT_ATOMS: atom_id res chain seq x y z
N MET A 1 -2.52 -42.36 -8.43
CA MET A 1 -3.02 -41.04 -8.01
C MET A 1 -1.80 -40.24 -7.62
N ALA A 2 -1.53 -39.10 -8.25
CA ALA A 2 -0.38 -38.28 -7.87
C ALA A 2 -0.56 -37.86 -6.40
N GLU A 3 0.41 -38.18 -5.56
CA GLU A 3 0.47 -37.64 -4.21
C GLU A 3 0.62 -36.14 -4.33
N THR A 4 -0.48 -35.41 -4.13
CA THR A 4 -0.42 -33.95 -4.01
C THR A 4 0.27 -33.64 -2.69
N ASN A 5 1.52 -33.15 -2.76
CA ASN A 5 2.26 -32.52 -1.65
C ASN A 5 1.61 -31.21 -1.18
N TRP A 6 0.28 -31.13 -1.22
CA TRP A 6 -0.50 -29.94 -0.98
C TRP A 6 -0.40 -29.54 0.48
N GLY A 7 0.29 -28.41 0.70
CA GLY A 7 0.53 -27.85 2.01
C GLY A 7 1.48 -28.65 2.89
N GLU A 8 2.30 -29.57 2.35
CA GLU A 8 3.26 -30.35 3.15
C GLU A 8 4.19 -29.43 3.97
N ILE A 9 4.69 -28.35 3.37
CA ILE A 9 5.51 -27.36 4.08
C ILE A 9 4.80 -26.75 5.31
N TYR A 10 3.48 -26.58 5.26
CA TYR A 10 2.71 -26.09 6.41
C TYR A 10 2.45 -27.21 7.43
N LYS A 11 2.25 -28.45 6.97
CA LYS A 11 2.08 -29.61 7.85
C LYS A 11 3.36 -29.92 8.64
N GLU A 12 4.53 -29.77 8.03
CA GLU A 12 5.84 -29.88 8.70
C GLU A 12 5.97 -28.86 9.84
N LEU A 13 5.40 -27.66 9.68
CA LEU A 13 5.32 -26.63 10.73
C LEU A 13 4.22 -26.91 11.77
N GLY A 14 3.46 -28.00 11.65
CA GLY A 14 2.31 -28.32 12.52
C GLY A 14 1.04 -27.52 12.21
N ALA A 15 1.01 -26.80 11.08
CA ALA A 15 -0.14 -26.03 10.64
C ALA A 15 -1.06 -26.83 9.71
N LYS A 16 -2.33 -26.41 9.61
CA LYS A 16 -3.33 -27.06 8.77
C LYS A 16 -3.58 -26.25 7.50
N PRO A 17 -3.22 -26.77 6.30
CA PRO A 17 -3.57 -26.11 5.04
C PRO A 17 -5.09 -26.09 4.82
N ILE A 18 -5.58 -25.05 4.15
CA ILE A 18 -7.01 -24.82 3.92
C ILE A 18 -7.30 -24.63 2.44
N ILE A 19 -8.53 -24.97 2.03
CA ILE A 19 -9.07 -24.58 0.72
C ILE A 19 -9.78 -23.24 0.90
N ASN A 20 -9.27 -22.21 0.24
CA ASN A 20 -9.89 -20.88 0.26
C ASN A 20 -10.98 -20.79 -0.83
N ALA A 21 -12.24 -20.69 -0.40
CA ALA A 21 -13.41 -20.46 -1.25
C ALA A 21 -14.10 -19.11 -0.96
N ILE A 22 -13.45 -18.22 -0.21
CA ILE A 22 -13.99 -16.91 0.22
C ILE A 22 -13.53 -15.80 -0.76
N GLY A 23 -12.43 -16.01 -1.47
CA GLY A 23 -11.84 -15.05 -2.42
C GLY A 23 -10.47 -14.56 -1.97
N SER A 24 -10.06 -13.36 -2.36
CA SER A 24 -8.76 -12.79 -2.01
C SER A 24 -8.78 -12.22 -0.59
N VAL A 25 -8.48 -13.05 0.41
CA VAL A 25 -8.52 -12.69 1.84
C VAL A 25 -7.12 -12.44 2.36
N THR A 26 -6.85 -11.23 2.87
CA THR A 26 -5.54 -10.83 3.43
C THR A 26 -5.06 -11.79 4.52
N MET A 27 -5.95 -12.21 5.42
CA MET A 27 -5.63 -13.15 6.50
C MET A 27 -5.22 -14.55 6.02
N LEU A 28 -5.50 -14.87 4.75
CA LEU A 28 -5.15 -16.15 4.13
C LEU A 28 -3.96 -16.03 3.15
N GLY A 29 -3.28 -14.88 3.14
CA GLY A 29 -2.16 -14.61 2.23
C GLY A 29 -2.59 -14.16 0.83
N GLY A 30 -3.87 -13.79 0.63
CA GLY A 30 -4.36 -13.29 -0.64
C GLY A 30 -4.57 -14.37 -1.71
N SER A 31 -4.17 -14.07 -2.94
CA SER A 31 -4.34 -14.97 -4.10
C SER A 31 -3.09 -15.81 -4.34
N THR A 32 -3.27 -17.02 -4.86
CA THR A 32 -2.14 -17.84 -5.33
C THR A 32 -1.63 -17.31 -6.67
N PRO A 33 -0.32 -17.07 -6.83
CA PRO A 33 0.23 -16.61 -8.11
C PRO A 33 -0.02 -17.61 -9.25
N ALA A 34 -0.27 -17.08 -10.45
CA ALA A 34 -0.39 -17.86 -11.67
C ALA A 34 0.96 -18.54 -12.04
N PRO A 35 0.96 -19.65 -12.80
CA PRO A 35 2.19 -20.39 -13.15
C PRO A 35 3.28 -19.51 -13.78
N GLU A 36 2.90 -18.61 -14.69
CA GLU A 36 3.80 -17.68 -15.37
C GLU A 36 4.46 -16.68 -14.42
N VAL A 37 3.77 -16.27 -13.35
CA VAL A 37 4.34 -15.39 -12.31
C VAL A 37 5.35 -16.15 -11.48
N LYS A 38 5.05 -17.41 -11.12
CA LYS A 38 5.99 -18.27 -10.37
C LYS A 38 7.28 -18.53 -11.14
N GLU A 39 7.17 -18.75 -12.45
CA GLU A 39 8.32 -18.93 -13.32
C GLU A 39 9.17 -17.65 -13.39
N ALA A 40 8.55 -16.48 -13.56
CA ALA A 40 9.27 -15.20 -13.54
C ALA A 40 9.98 -14.95 -12.20
N MET A 41 9.33 -15.28 -11.08
CA MET A 41 9.95 -15.20 -9.74
C MET A 41 11.18 -16.10 -9.64
N ALA A 42 11.10 -17.34 -10.13
CA ALA A 42 12.23 -18.27 -10.13
C ALA A 42 13.40 -17.79 -11.00
N GLN A 43 13.11 -17.15 -12.13
CA GLN A 43 14.14 -16.56 -13.00
C GLN A 43 14.79 -15.33 -12.34
N ALA A 44 14.03 -14.50 -11.63
CA ALA A 44 14.55 -13.35 -10.91
C ALA A 44 15.46 -13.76 -9.73
N ASP A 45 15.11 -14.80 -8.99
CA ASP A 45 15.79 -15.28 -7.77
C ASP A 45 17.27 -15.64 -7.98
N ILE A 46 17.66 -15.98 -9.21
CA ILE A 46 19.04 -16.35 -9.55
C ILE A 46 19.90 -15.19 -10.10
N SER A 47 19.44 -13.95 -9.95
CA SER A 47 20.09 -12.77 -10.53
C SER A 47 20.06 -11.55 -9.61
N TYR A 48 20.99 -10.61 -9.82
CA TYR A 48 21.02 -9.32 -9.14
C TYR A 48 20.79 -8.19 -10.15
N ILE A 49 20.07 -7.15 -9.72
CA ILE A 49 19.82 -5.93 -10.49
C ILE A 49 19.82 -4.73 -9.53
N PRO A 50 20.24 -3.53 -9.96
CA PRO A 50 19.97 -2.31 -9.21
C PRO A 50 18.47 -2.13 -8.99
N LEU A 51 18.02 -2.14 -7.74
CA LEU A 51 16.59 -2.05 -7.43
C LEU A 51 15.94 -0.75 -7.92
N MET A 52 16.70 0.35 -7.98
CA MET A 52 16.21 1.61 -8.55
C MET A 52 15.87 1.46 -10.05
N GLU A 53 16.67 0.69 -10.80
CA GLU A 53 16.39 0.44 -12.22
C GLU A 53 15.17 -0.46 -12.37
N LEU A 54 15.05 -1.50 -11.53
CA LEU A 54 13.86 -2.36 -11.51
C LEU A 54 12.59 -1.56 -11.19
N GLU A 55 12.65 -0.69 -10.19
CA GLU A 55 11.55 0.18 -9.77
C GLU A 55 11.11 1.11 -10.91
N GLU A 56 12.05 1.76 -11.60
CA GLU A 56 11.76 2.62 -12.75
C GLU A 56 11.07 1.84 -13.89
N LYS A 57 11.61 0.67 -14.27
CA LYS A 57 11.07 -0.11 -15.38
C LYS A 57 9.73 -0.74 -15.05
N ALA A 58 9.58 -1.32 -13.87
CA ALA A 58 8.33 -1.91 -13.43
C ALA A 58 7.25 -0.83 -13.20
N GLY A 59 7.64 0.31 -12.64
CA GLY A 59 6.78 1.49 -12.48
C GLY A 59 6.23 1.98 -13.81
N GLN A 60 7.06 2.09 -14.86
CA GLN A 60 6.60 2.50 -16.19
C GLN A 60 5.53 1.57 -16.76
N VAL A 61 5.71 0.24 -16.59
CA VAL A 61 4.71 -0.74 -17.06
C VAL A 61 3.36 -0.51 -16.38
N ILE A 62 3.35 -0.27 -15.06
CA ILE A 62 2.11 0.02 -14.32
C ILE A 62 1.53 1.39 -14.72
N ALA A 63 2.37 2.39 -14.92
CA ALA A 63 1.95 3.72 -15.35
C ALA A 63 1.24 3.67 -16.71
N ASP A 64 1.80 2.94 -17.68
CA ASP A 64 1.21 2.71 -19.00
C ASP A 64 -0.15 1.99 -18.89
N MET A 65 -0.25 0.96 -18.04
CA MET A 65 -1.49 0.22 -17.81
C MET A 65 -2.59 1.09 -17.19
N ALA A 66 -2.21 1.97 -16.24
CA ALA A 66 -3.14 2.84 -15.52
C ALA A 66 -3.40 4.18 -16.23
N SER A 67 -2.69 4.47 -17.34
CA SER A 67 -2.76 5.76 -18.05
C SER A 67 -2.43 6.95 -17.15
N VAL A 68 -1.36 6.84 -16.36
CA VAL A 68 -0.82 7.89 -15.49
C VAL A 68 0.61 8.22 -15.86
N GLU A 69 1.10 9.38 -15.41
CA GLU A 69 2.45 9.86 -15.75
C GLU A 69 3.57 9.03 -15.08
N ALA A 70 3.30 8.49 -13.89
CA ALA A 70 4.25 7.67 -13.15
C ALA A 70 3.52 6.73 -12.18
N ALA A 71 4.16 5.62 -11.83
CA ALA A 71 3.72 4.72 -10.77
C ALA A 71 4.92 4.28 -9.94
N TYR A 72 4.70 4.12 -8.63
CA TYR A 72 5.70 3.69 -7.67
C TYR A 72 5.19 2.44 -6.96
N ILE A 73 5.99 1.38 -6.97
CA ILE A 73 5.70 0.08 -6.38
C ILE A 73 6.20 0.07 -4.94
N THR A 74 5.32 -0.34 -4.04
CA THR A 74 5.65 -0.46 -2.62
C THR A 74 5.50 -1.90 -2.16
N SER A 75 5.95 -2.18 -0.93
CA SER A 75 5.75 -3.48 -0.30
C SER A 75 4.27 -3.84 -0.04
N GLY A 76 3.36 -2.88 -0.14
CA GLY A 76 1.92 -3.08 0.01
C GLY A 76 1.14 -1.77 0.21
N ALA A 77 -0.19 -1.86 0.25
CA ALA A 77 -1.05 -0.68 0.35
C ALA A 77 -0.79 0.18 1.61
N GLY A 78 -0.47 -0.46 2.76
CA GLY A 78 -0.13 0.28 3.98
C GLY A 78 1.12 1.15 3.83
N SER A 79 2.19 0.63 3.21
CA SER A 79 3.40 1.42 2.94
C SER A 79 3.17 2.45 1.84
N ALA A 80 2.31 2.17 0.87
CA ALA A 80 1.90 3.16 -0.13
C ALA A 80 1.21 4.37 0.52
N LEU A 81 0.28 4.15 1.46
CA LEU A 81 -0.36 5.25 2.20
C LEU A 81 0.67 6.08 2.97
N THR A 82 1.59 5.42 3.69
CA THR A 82 2.63 6.13 4.46
C THR A 82 3.57 6.94 3.56
N LEU A 83 4.07 6.34 2.47
CA LEU A 83 5.00 7.01 1.55
C LEU A 83 4.32 8.14 0.77
N ALA A 84 3.06 7.95 0.35
CA ALA A 84 2.28 9.01 -0.28
C ALA A 84 2.08 10.20 0.67
N THR A 85 1.74 9.93 1.94
CA THR A 85 1.64 11.00 2.94
C THR A 85 2.96 11.73 3.14
N ALA A 86 4.07 11.00 3.29
CA ALA A 86 5.40 11.60 3.45
C ALA A 86 5.75 12.51 2.25
N ALA A 87 5.51 12.03 1.02
CA ALA A 87 5.75 12.78 -0.20
C ALA A 87 4.89 14.05 -0.30
N LEU A 88 3.62 13.99 0.08
CA LEU A 88 2.72 15.16 0.05
C LEU A 88 3.09 16.22 1.09
N MET A 89 3.66 15.84 2.24
CA MET A 89 4.05 16.79 3.29
C MET A 89 5.45 17.38 3.07
N ALA A 90 6.42 16.54 2.72
CA ALA A 90 7.82 16.94 2.59
C ALA A 90 8.18 17.43 1.18
N GLY A 91 7.52 16.92 0.14
CA GLY A 91 7.89 17.19 -1.25
C GLY A 91 9.29 16.66 -1.59
N ASP A 92 10.09 17.50 -2.23
CA ASP A 92 11.49 17.27 -2.62
C ASP A 92 12.50 17.98 -1.68
N ASP A 93 12.05 18.48 -0.53
CA ASP A 93 12.89 19.17 0.45
C ASP A 93 13.63 18.18 1.34
N ASP A 94 14.95 18.02 1.13
CA ASP A 94 15.81 17.09 1.85
C ASP A 94 15.76 17.27 3.38
N ASP A 95 15.65 18.51 3.86
CA ASP A 95 15.59 18.80 5.30
C ASP A 95 14.25 18.28 5.87
N LYS A 96 13.14 18.52 5.16
CA LYS A 96 11.83 17.98 5.56
C LYS A 96 11.79 16.45 5.49
N ILE A 97 12.36 15.85 4.44
CA ILE A 97 12.41 14.38 4.29
C ILE A 97 13.14 13.76 5.48
N GLN A 98 14.27 14.35 5.91
CA GLN A 98 15.02 13.87 7.08
C GLN A 98 14.31 14.14 8.41
N GLN A 99 13.49 15.19 8.49
CA GLN A 99 12.75 15.57 9.70
C GLN A 99 11.59 14.60 10.01
N LEU A 100 10.98 13.98 9.00
CA LEU A 100 9.87 13.05 9.20
C LEU A 100 10.25 11.90 10.15
N PRO A 101 9.34 11.46 11.05
CA PRO A 101 7.93 11.81 11.12
C PRO A 101 7.62 13.05 11.99
N ASP A 102 8.61 13.83 12.41
CA ASP A 102 8.33 15.12 13.05
C ASP A 102 7.85 16.11 11.98
N THR A 103 6.58 16.47 12.02
CA THR A 103 5.94 17.35 11.05
C THR A 103 5.88 18.81 11.50
N THR A 104 6.67 19.20 12.52
CA THR A 104 6.75 20.59 12.99
C THR A 104 7.11 21.53 11.84
N GLY A 105 6.25 22.52 11.59
CA GLY A 105 6.45 23.50 10.51
C GLY A 105 6.02 23.02 9.11
N MET A 106 5.41 21.83 8.98
CA MET A 106 4.85 21.31 7.73
C MET A 106 3.32 21.37 7.73
N LYS A 107 2.70 21.39 6.54
CA LYS A 107 1.27 21.06 6.41
C LYS A 107 1.12 19.55 6.61
N ASN A 108 0.35 19.13 7.61
CA ASN A 108 0.29 17.72 8.03
C ASN A 108 -1.12 17.19 8.28
N GLU A 109 -2.17 17.95 7.93
CA GLU A 109 -3.55 17.52 8.08
C GLU A 109 -4.06 16.85 6.80
N ILE A 110 -4.60 15.64 6.94
CA ILE A 110 -5.23 14.89 5.86
C ILE A 110 -6.72 14.78 6.14
N LEU A 111 -7.52 15.37 5.25
CA LEU A 111 -8.97 15.31 5.35
C LEU A 111 -9.47 13.90 4.98
N ILE A 112 -10.32 13.33 5.83
CA ILE A 112 -10.95 12.03 5.59
C ILE A 112 -12.44 12.10 5.94
N GLN A 113 -13.29 11.48 5.12
CA GLN A 113 -14.72 11.44 5.41
C GLN A 113 -14.97 10.57 6.65
N THR A 114 -15.74 11.06 7.61
CA THR A 114 -16.09 10.34 8.85
C THR A 114 -16.60 8.91 8.56
N ARG A 115 -17.48 8.76 7.57
CA ARG A 115 -18.02 7.47 7.11
C ARG A 115 -17.02 6.51 6.46
N GLN A 116 -15.84 6.98 6.05
CA GLN A 116 -14.82 6.18 5.36
C GLN A 116 -13.68 5.74 6.28
N ARG A 117 -13.75 6.06 7.59
CA ARG A 117 -12.79 5.58 8.58
C ARG A 117 -12.73 4.05 8.55
N TYR A 118 -11.52 3.51 8.45
CA TYR A 118 -11.30 2.07 8.43
C TYR A 118 -9.89 1.74 8.90
N TRP A 119 -9.66 0.56 9.45
CA TRP A 119 -8.40 0.12 10.08
C TRP A 119 -7.04 0.41 9.40
N TYR A 120 -6.95 0.68 8.09
CA TYR A 120 -5.68 1.03 7.42
C TYR A 120 -5.50 2.53 7.19
N ASP A 121 -6.53 3.37 7.41
CA ASP A 121 -6.39 4.83 7.29
C ASP A 121 -5.26 5.39 8.18
N ARG A 122 -5.07 4.81 9.38
CA ARG A 122 -3.97 5.09 10.30
C ARG A 122 -2.58 4.96 9.69
N CYS A 123 -2.42 4.24 8.58
CA CYS A 123 -1.15 4.17 7.86
C CYS A 123 -0.73 5.55 7.30
N LEU A 124 -1.68 6.45 7.05
CA LEU A 124 -1.41 7.83 6.68
C LEU A 124 -0.71 8.58 7.83
N GLU A 125 -1.05 8.28 9.08
CA GLU A 125 -0.47 8.93 10.27
C GLU A 125 0.95 8.44 10.59
N LEU A 126 1.40 7.31 10.02
CA LEU A 126 2.74 6.76 10.27
C LEU A 126 3.88 7.67 9.78
N ALA A 127 3.59 8.58 8.84
CA ALA A 127 4.52 9.61 8.40
C ALA A 127 4.47 10.88 9.28
N GLY A 128 3.67 10.90 10.34
CA GLY A 128 3.51 12.05 11.24
C GLY A 128 2.36 13.00 10.88
N ALA A 129 1.52 12.61 9.91
CA ALA A 129 0.30 13.34 9.59
C ALA A 129 -0.79 13.12 10.65
N LYS A 130 -1.80 13.98 10.61
CA LYS A 130 -3.01 13.90 11.43
C LYS A 130 -4.22 13.75 10.53
N LEU A 131 -5.05 12.74 10.79
CA LEU A 131 -6.35 12.64 10.14
C LEU A 131 -7.32 13.67 10.74
N VAL A 132 -7.98 14.43 9.86
CA VAL A 132 -9.03 15.39 10.22
C VAL A 132 -10.31 14.93 9.55
N GLU A 133 -11.27 14.54 10.38
CA GLU A 133 -12.55 14.04 9.92
C GLU A 133 -13.49 15.17 9.50
N PHE A 134 -14.26 14.95 8.44
CA PHE A 134 -15.32 15.85 8.02
C PHE A 134 -16.58 15.08 7.56
N GLY A 135 -17.72 15.78 7.60
CA GLY A 135 -19.03 15.16 7.45
C GLY A 135 -19.41 14.33 8.68
N SER A 136 -20.36 13.42 8.51
CA SER A 136 -20.91 12.56 9.55
C SER A 136 -20.89 11.09 9.15
N GLU A 137 -21.25 10.21 10.10
CA GLU A 137 -21.44 8.78 9.82
C GLU A 137 -22.54 8.57 8.75
N GLU A 138 -23.59 9.40 8.75
CA GLU A 138 -24.80 9.25 7.92
C GLU A 138 -24.79 10.02 6.60
N GLU A 139 -23.99 11.09 6.49
CA GLU A 139 -23.85 11.87 5.25
C GLU A 139 -22.50 12.60 5.16
N THR A 140 -22.05 12.85 3.92
CA THR A 140 -20.97 13.79 3.64
C THR A 140 -21.30 14.56 2.37
N THR A 141 -21.29 15.89 2.46
CA THR A 141 -21.60 16.81 1.35
C THR A 141 -20.34 17.46 0.79
N ARG A 142 -20.48 18.14 -0.35
CA ARG A 142 -19.41 18.98 -0.92
C ARG A 142 -19.04 20.14 0.02
N GLU A 143 -20.05 20.77 0.64
CA GLU A 143 -19.85 21.90 1.54
C GLU A 143 -19.07 21.49 2.80
N ASP A 144 -19.29 20.27 3.31
CA ASP A 144 -18.49 19.72 4.42
C ASP A 144 -17.00 19.66 4.08
N LEU A 145 -16.66 19.23 2.85
CA LEU A 145 -15.27 19.19 2.39
C LEU A 145 -14.71 20.61 2.26
N GLU A 146 -15.43 21.52 1.60
CA GLU A 146 -14.98 22.89 1.38
C GLU A 146 -14.73 23.62 2.72
N ASN A 147 -15.60 23.42 3.71
CA ASN A 147 -15.46 24.00 5.05
C ASN A 147 -14.34 23.36 5.88
N ALA A 148 -13.94 22.12 5.56
CA ALA A 148 -12.87 21.41 6.26
C ALA A 148 -11.47 21.80 5.75
N ILE A 149 -11.36 22.45 4.59
CA ILE A 149 -10.07 22.92 4.06
C ILE A 149 -9.60 24.11 4.93
N GLY A 150 -8.48 23.90 5.63
CA GLY A 150 -7.81 24.93 6.42
C GLY A 150 -7.19 26.06 5.58
N PRO A 151 -6.61 27.08 6.24
CA PRO A 151 -5.99 28.23 5.57
C PRO A 151 -4.78 27.88 4.66
#